data_AF-A0A7V8YDL1-F1
#
_entry.id   AF-A0A7V8YDL1-F1
#
_cell.length_a   1.000
_cell.length_b   1.000
_cell.length_c   1.000
_cell.angle_alpha   90.00
_cell.angle_beta   90.00
_cell.angle_gamma   90.00
#
_symmetry.space_group_name_H-M   'P 1'
#
loop_
_entity.id
_entity.type
_entity.pdbx_description
1 polymer ?
#
loop_
_entity_poly.entity_id
_entity_poly.type
_entity_poly.pdbx_seq_one_letter_code
_entity_poly.pdbx_strand_id
1 'polypeptide(L)'
;MTATERPTPVTATEPPNPATAERPAGLVYRDPEKGTGFLGWVRKALYRLYVPDIVKALFKTGEWAVRPKATLLYPEVTRVTRKGYRGEHRLKKDEQGRMKCVAC
;
A
#
# COMPACT_ATOMS: atom_id res chain seq x y z
N MET A 1 14.64 -18.91 -29.75
CA MET A 1 13.24 -18.69 -30.14
C MET A 1 12.37 -18.69 -28.90
N THR A 2 12.32 -17.59 -28.17
CA THR A 2 11.31 -17.37 -27.11
C THR A 2 10.94 -15.90 -27.20
N ALA A 3 9.79 -15.65 -27.82
CA ALA A 3 9.22 -14.33 -27.99
C ALA A 3 8.91 -13.75 -26.61
N THR A 4 9.48 -12.58 -26.33
CA THR A 4 9.12 -11.74 -25.19
C THR A 4 7.77 -11.11 -25.53
N GLU A 5 6.69 -11.62 -24.94
CA GLU A 5 5.38 -10.98 -25.02
C GLU A 5 5.47 -9.59 -24.38
N ARG A 6 5.21 -8.54 -25.17
CA ARG A 6 5.09 -7.17 -24.67
C ARG A 6 3.80 -7.07 -23.84
N PRO A 7 3.83 -6.48 -22.64
CA PRO A 7 2.59 -6.15 -21.95
C PRO A 7 1.84 -5.08 -22.77
N THR A 8 0.56 -5.33 -23.04
CA THR A 8 -0.32 -4.41 -23.76
C THR A 8 -0.51 -3.10 -22.97
N PRO A 9 -0.67 -1.95 -23.67
CA PRO A 9 -0.94 -0.69 -23.01
C PRO A 9 -2.31 -0.77 -22.33
N VAL A 10 -2.33 -0.52 -21.03
CA VAL A 10 -3.55 -0.46 -20.23
C VAL A 10 -4.39 0.69 -20.74
N THR A 11 -5.46 0.37 -21.47
CA THR A 11 -6.47 1.31 -21.94
C THR A 11 -6.98 2.09 -20.74
N ALA A 12 -6.66 3.38 -20.67
CA ALA A 12 -7.19 4.29 -19.68
C ALA A 12 -8.72 4.27 -19.80
N THR A 13 -9.38 3.64 -18.84
CA THR A 13 -10.83 3.66 -18.70
C THR A 13 -11.27 5.10 -18.46
N GLU A 14 -12.10 5.59 -19.37
CA GLU A 14 -12.92 6.79 -19.24
C GLU A 14 -13.55 6.85 -17.84
N PRO A 15 -13.56 8.03 -17.16
CA PRO A 15 -14.14 8.13 -15.83
C PRO A 15 -15.63 7.76 -15.88
N PRO A 16 -16.09 6.83 -15.02
CA PRO A 16 -17.45 6.31 -15.12
C PRO A 16 -18.49 7.40 -14.80
N ASN A 17 -19.51 7.45 -15.65
CA ASN A 17 -20.71 8.26 -15.48
C ASN A 17 -21.31 8.04 -14.07
N PRO A 18 -21.57 9.11 -13.29
CA PRO A 18 -22.05 9.00 -11.91
C PRO A 18 -23.38 8.26 -11.75
N ALA A 19 -24.13 8.02 -12.83
CA ALA A 19 -25.41 7.31 -12.80
C ALA A 19 -25.30 5.78 -12.97
N THR A 20 -24.16 5.23 -13.41
CA THR A 20 -24.04 3.79 -13.77
C THR A 20 -22.89 3.07 -13.05
N ALA A 21 -22.20 3.75 -12.13
CA ALA A 21 -21.11 3.16 -11.35
C ALA A 21 -21.65 2.21 -10.27
N GLU A 22 -21.82 0.94 -10.62
CA GLU A 22 -21.77 -0.13 -9.63
C GLU A 22 -20.40 -0.05 -8.93
N ARG A 23 -20.48 0.20 -7.63
CA ARG A 23 -19.42 0.78 -6.80
C ARG A 23 -18.27 -0.22 -6.63
N PRO A 24 -17.00 0.15 -6.85
CA PRO A 24 -15.89 -0.72 -6.49
C PRO A 24 -15.92 -0.94 -4.97
N ALA A 25 -15.87 -2.22 -4.58
CA ALA A 25 -15.95 -2.69 -3.20
C ALA A 25 -14.86 -2.04 -2.33
N GLY A 26 -15.17 -0.93 -1.67
CA GLY A 26 -14.24 -0.26 -0.76
C GLY A 26 -14.59 1.17 -0.40
N LEU A 27 -15.36 1.88 -1.22
CA LEU A 27 -15.76 3.27 -0.93
C LEU A 27 -17.29 3.41 -0.93
N VAL A 28 -17.89 2.80 0.08
CA VAL A 28 -19.31 2.97 0.40
C VAL A 28 -19.46 4.26 1.20
N TYR A 29 -19.74 5.39 0.53
CA TYR A 29 -20.51 6.42 1.23
C TYR A 29 -21.88 5.81 1.48
N ARG A 30 -22.20 5.49 2.74
CA ARG A 30 -23.48 4.89 3.09
C ARG A 30 -24.56 5.95 2.93
N ASP A 31 -25.16 6.00 1.74
CA ASP A 31 -26.26 6.91 1.42
C ASP A 31 -27.38 6.72 2.47
N PRO A 32 -27.66 7.74 3.31
CA PRO A 32 -28.70 7.63 4.33
C PRO A 32 -30.06 7.92 3.67
N GLU A 33 -30.44 7.09 2.71
CA GLU A 33 -31.75 7.21 2.06
C GLU A 33 -32.74 6.40 2.90
N LYS A 34 -33.75 7.13 3.42
CA LYS A 34 -34.94 6.66 4.17
C LYS A 34 -34.86 6.87 5.69
N GLY A 35 -35.31 8.05 6.09
CA GLY A 35 -35.68 8.41 7.46
C GLY A 35 -36.42 9.74 7.42
N THR A 36 -37.74 9.72 7.20
CA THR A 36 -38.59 10.91 7.20
C THR A 36 -38.75 11.42 8.64
N GLY A 37 -38.07 12.51 8.97
CA GLY A 37 -38.13 13.18 10.27
C GLY A 37 -36.85 13.97 10.62
N PHE A 38 -36.88 14.70 11.74
CA PHE A 38 -35.77 15.54 12.22
C PHE A 38 -34.44 14.76 12.41
N LEU A 39 -34.52 13.51 12.86
CA LEU A 39 -33.34 12.64 13.04
C LEU A 39 -32.66 12.26 11.71
N GLY A 40 -33.43 12.17 10.62
CA GLY A 40 -32.89 11.97 9.27
C GLY A 40 -32.13 13.19 8.75
N TRP A 41 -32.60 14.40 9.07
CA TRP A 41 -31.92 15.65 8.70
C TRP A 41 -30.57 15.82 9.43
N VAL A 42 -30.53 15.57 10.73
CA VAL A 42 -29.27 15.61 11.52
C VAL A 42 -28.26 14.59 11.00
N ARG A 43 -28.72 13.36 10.70
CA ARG A 43 -27.85 12.33 10.14
C ARG A 43 -27.30 12.74 8.78
N LYS A 44 -28.13 13.31 7.90
CA LYS A 44 -27.70 13.85 6.59
C LYS A 44 -26.67 14.97 6.72
N ALA A 45 -26.85 15.90 7.68
CA ALA A 45 -25.90 16.97 7.93
C ALA A 45 -24.53 16.44 8.39
N LEU A 46 -24.52 15.47 9.32
CA LEU A 46 -23.31 14.81 9.80
C LEU A 46 -22.56 14.03 8.71
N TYR A 47 -23.31 13.36 7.82
CA TYR A 47 -22.70 12.68 6.68
C TYR A 47 -22.13 13.67 5.64
N ARG A 48 -22.78 14.81 5.40
CA ARG A 48 -22.24 15.88 4.54
C ARG A 48 -20.96 16.50 5.07
N LEU A 49 -20.81 16.54 6.39
CA LEU A 49 -19.61 17.02 7.06
C LEU A 49 -18.54 15.92 7.25
N TYR A 50 -18.73 14.72 6.69
CA TYR A 50 -17.83 13.56 6.76
C TYR A 50 -17.44 13.12 8.18
N VAL A 51 -18.20 13.57 9.20
CA VAL A 51 -17.98 13.25 10.61
C VAL A 51 -17.83 11.75 10.88
N PRO A 52 -18.66 10.84 10.33
CA PRO A 52 -18.48 9.41 10.61
C PRO A 52 -17.17 8.84 10.07
N ASP A 53 -16.63 9.40 8.99
CA ASP A 53 -15.38 8.89 8.39
C ASP A 53 -14.15 9.45 9.11
N ILE A 54 -14.21 10.70 9.56
CA ILE A 54 -13.19 11.30 10.42
C ILE A 54 -13.07 10.52 11.73
N VAL A 55 -14.20 10.21 12.38
CA VAL A 55 -14.20 9.44 13.64
C VAL A 55 -13.62 8.03 13.43
N LYS A 56 -13.98 7.34 12.35
CA LYS A 56 -13.38 6.04 12.01
C LYS A 56 -11.87 6.14 11.80
N ALA A 57 -11.40 7.17 11.10
CA ALA A 57 -9.98 7.39 10.85
C ALA A 57 -9.22 7.67 12.15
N LEU A 58 -9.74 8.54 13.03
CA LEU A 58 -9.14 8.82 14.33
C LEU A 58 -9.08 7.57 15.21
N PHE A 59 -10.16 6.79 15.27
CA PHE A 59 -10.18 5.54 16.02
C PHE A 59 -9.12 4.57 15.51
N LYS A 60 -8.99 4.46 14.18
CA LYS A 60 -7.95 3.62 13.57
C LYS A 60 -6.56 4.11 13.94
N THR A 61 -6.27 5.39 13.83
CA THR A 61 -4.97 5.96 14.23
C THR A 61 -4.67 5.69 15.72
N GLY A 62 -5.66 5.84 16.59
CA GLY A 62 -5.54 5.49 18.01
C GLY A 62 -5.21 4.02 18.23
N GLU A 63 -5.85 3.12 17.49
CA GLU A 63 -5.54 1.68 17.53
C GLU A 63 -4.08 1.40 17.12
N TRP A 64 -3.59 2.05 16.07
CA TRP A 64 -2.21 1.87 15.61
C TRP A 64 -1.16 2.43 16.57
N ALA A 65 -1.49 3.46 17.37
CA ALA A 65 -0.58 4.00 18.36
C ALA A 65 -0.30 3.03 19.52
N VAL A 66 -1.25 2.14 19.86
CA VAL A 66 -1.12 1.14 20.93
C VAL A 66 -0.49 -0.16 20.43
N ARG A 67 -0.48 -0.41 19.12
CA ARG A 67 0.14 -1.61 18.54
C ARG A 67 1.65 -1.61 18.79
N PRO A 68 2.26 -2.80 19.01
CA PRO A 68 3.70 -2.91 19.19
C PRO A 68 4.43 -2.36 17.94
N LYS A 69 5.45 -1.55 18.17
CA LYS A 69 6.25 -0.97 17.09
C LYS A 69 7.01 -2.09 16.39
N ALA A 70 6.81 -2.24 15.08
CA ALA A 70 7.57 -3.15 14.23
C ALA A 70 8.96 -2.57 13.83
N THR A 71 9.62 -1.88 14.76
CA THR A 71 10.93 -1.26 14.55
C THR A 71 12.03 -2.16 15.10
N LEU A 72 12.99 -2.51 14.25
CA LEU A 72 14.23 -3.17 14.68
C LEU A 72 15.20 -2.10 15.19
N LEU A 73 15.75 -2.27 16.39
CA LEU A 73 16.78 -1.40 16.94
C LEU A 73 18.12 -1.78 16.30
N TYR A 74 18.67 -0.86 15.52
CA TYR A 74 20.01 -0.98 14.95
C TYR A 74 20.96 -0.14 15.81
N PRO A 75 22.14 -0.65 16.22
CA PRO A 75 22.89 -1.76 15.63
C PRO A 75 22.67 -3.15 16.26
N GLU A 76 21.88 -3.29 17.32
CA GLU A 76 21.78 -4.54 18.10
C GLU A 76 21.08 -5.68 17.32
N VAL A 77 20.10 -5.36 16.49
CA VAL A 77 19.32 -6.33 15.71
C VAL A 77 19.43 -6.04 14.22
N THR A 78 20.18 -6.90 13.52
CA THR A 78 20.30 -6.83 12.05
C THR A 78 19.24 -7.68 11.36
N ARG A 79 18.61 -7.13 10.31
CA ARG A 79 17.65 -7.86 9.46
C ARG A 79 18.34 -9.07 8.80
N VAL A 80 17.67 -10.22 8.78
CA VAL A 80 18.18 -11.41 8.08
C VAL A 80 18.18 -11.15 6.57
N THR A 81 19.37 -11.12 5.95
CA THR A 81 19.50 -10.95 4.50
C THR A 81 19.12 -12.24 3.77
N ARG A 82 18.37 -12.13 2.65
CA ARG A 82 18.02 -13.27 1.79
C ARG A 82 19.27 -13.95 1.23
N LYS A 83 19.23 -15.28 1.05
CA LYS A 83 20.26 -16.05 0.33
C LYS A 83 20.41 -15.50 -1.10
N GLY A 84 21.55 -14.87 -1.40
CA GLY A 84 21.81 -14.18 -2.67
C GLY A 84 21.70 -12.65 -2.62
N TYR A 85 21.60 -12.03 -1.44
CA TYR A 85 21.69 -10.58 -1.30
C TYR A 85 23.01 -10.06 -1.91
N ARG A 86 22.90 -9.13 -2.86
CA ARG A 86 24.05 -8.47 -3.47
C ARG A 86 24.45 -7.31 -2.56
N GLY A 87 25.45 -7.56 -1.72
CA GLY A 87 26.06 -6.56 -0.86
C GLY A 87 27.14 -5.77 -1.60
N GLU A 88 28.23 -5.49 -0.89
CA GLU A 88 29.39 -4.82 -1.44
C GLU A 88 30.07 -5.69 -2.51
N HIS A 89 30.43 -5.05 -3.63
CA HIS A 89 31.18 -5.71 -4.70
C HIS A 89 32.66 -5.79 -4.29
N ARG A 90 33.19 -7.00 -4.19
CA ARG A 90 34.62 -7.24 -3.93
C ARG A 90 35.19 -8.21 -4.95
N LEU A 91 36.38 -7.91 -5.45
CA LEU A 91 37.12 -8.84 -6.30
C LEU A 91 37.52 -10.06 -5.46
N LYS A 92 37.21 -11.25 -5.96
CA LYS A 92 37.61 -12.51 -5.32
C LYS A 92 39.07 -12.81 -5.65
N LYS A 93 39.81 -13.29 -4.66
CA LYS A 93 41.14 -13.90 -4.85
C LYS A 93 40.99 -15.41 -5.07
N ASP A 94 41.96 -16.00 -5.76
CA ASP A 94 42.11 -17.44 -5.92
C ASP A 94 42.69 -18.10 -4.65
N GLU A 95 42.68 -19.42 -4.60
CA GLU A 95 43.28 -20.22 -3.50
C GLU A 95 44.78 -19.92 -3.31
N GLN A 96 45.44 -19.45 -4.38
CA GLN A 96 46.85 -19.05 -4.39
C GLN A 96 47.05 -17.55 -4.09
N GLY A 97 46.00 -16.83 -3.69
CA GLY A 97 46.07 -15.40 -3.34
C GLY A 97 46.16 -14.41 -4.52
N ARG A 98 46.15 -14.91 -5.76
CA ARG A 98 46.13 -14.09 -6.99
C ARG A 98 44.73 -13.49 -7.22
N MET A 99 44.66 -12.34 -7.91
CA MET A 99 43.36 -11.76 -8.29
C MET A 99 42.75 -12.52 -9.47
N LYS A 100 41.46 -12.88 -9.37
CA LYS A 100 40.73 -13.58 -10.45
C LYS A 100 40.47 -12.73 -11.69
N CYS A 101 40.55 -11.41 -11.56
CA CYS A 101 40.28 -10.50 -12.67
C CYS A 101 41.40 -10.59 -13.71
N VAL A 102 41.06 -10.98 -14.93
CA VAL A 102 41.97 -11.02 -16.09
C VAL A 102 41.71 -9.89 -17.10
N ALA A 103 40.90 -8.89 -16.73
CA ALA A 103 40.49 -7.77 -17.58
C ALA A 103 39.91 -8.21 -18.94
N CYS A 104 39.05 -9.24 -18.90
CA CYS A 104 38.30 -9.75 -20.06
C CYS A 104 37.16 -8.81 -20.50
#